data_AF-A0AAV2HLY3-F1
#
_entry.id   AF-A0AAV2HLY3-F1
#
_cell.length_a   1.000
_cell.length_b   1.000
_cell.length_c   1.000
_cell.angle_alpha   90.00
_cell.angle_beta   90.00
_cell.angle_gamma   90.00
#
_symmetry.space_group_name_H-M   'P 1'
#
loop_
_entity.id
_entity.type
_entity.pdbx_description
1 polymer ?
#
loop_
_entity_poly.entity_id
_entity_poly.type
_entity_poly.pdbx_seq_one_letter_code
_entity_poly.pdbx_strand_id
1 'polypeptide(L)'
;MVQIAVIGAGQMGVKIAGEFAYHGHRVKIYDSKVETLNKVYTVLEDDKKQLYLDGLLPQKHFLGQVFCMSHLEETVKDAEFIFEVATENLEIKQDLFERISHCCKEDAVIASNTMQIDISQINERALNQERTLAVRFLFPVYYIPEVEICPAKQTDGQVIEKVRKMIERMGKTLFFRSGQQPLILNEQQREDRKKARQEEILNSSGVGTYLDRSIPALHHIGNDSVQKFQNEASAIIPSDLDRDCAICMDRLRDCLFTPCHHMVTCYQCGKTLQDRHDACPICRMDIKEIVKVYHT
;
A
#
# COMPACT_ATOMS: atom_id res chain seq x y z
N MET A 1 15.75 12.24 1.08
CA MET A 1 14.51 12.97 1.43
C MET A 1 13.68 13.07 0.16
N VAL A 2 12.53 12.39 0.11
CA VAL A 2 11.69 12.25 -1.09
C VAL A 2 10.78 13.47 -1.23
N GLN A 3 10.54 13.94 -2.47
CA GLN A 3 9.53 14.98 -2.75
C GLN A 3 8.16 14.35 -3.00
N ILE A 4 7.17 14.71 -2.19
CA ILE A 4 5.83 14.12 -2.23
C ILE A 4 4.79 15.20 -2.43
N ALA A 5 3.80 14.94 -3.28
CA ALA A 5 2.62 15.78 -3.45
C ALA A 5 1.39 15.07 -2.85
N VAL A 6 0.54 15.82 -2.15
CA VAL A 6 -0.76 15.34 -1.66
C VAL A 6 -1.85 16.28 -2.20
N ILE A 7 -2.81 15.71 -2.93
CA ILE A 7 -3.87 16.47 -3.62
C ILE A 7 -5.19 16.24 -2.89
N GLY A 8 -5.66 17.26 -2.19
CA GLY A 8 -6.76 17.21 -1.22
C GLY A 8 -6.21 17.38 0.20
N ALA A 9 -6.70 18.40 0.90
CA ALA A 9 -6.31 18.72 2.29
C ALA A 9 -7.43 18.44 3.30
N GLY A 10 -8.41 17.62 2.91
CA GLY A 10 -9.45 17.11 3.81
C GLY A 10 -8.88 16.21 4.91
N GLN A 11 -9.77 15.55 5.66
CA GLN A 11 -9.42 14.77 6.84
C GLN A 11 -8.32 13.73 6.58
N MET A 12 -8.38 12.99 5.47
CA MET A 12 -7.35 11.99 5.13
C MET A 12 -6.07 12.64 4.61
N GLY A 13 -6.19 13.61 3.69
CA GLY A 13 -5.05 14.22 3.02
C GLY A 13 -4.06 14.88 3.97
N VAL A 14 -4.54 15.64 4.96
CA VAL A 14 -3.66 16.26 5.96
C VAL A 14 -2.93 15.22 6.82
N LYS A 15 -3.57 14.08 7.15
CA LYS A 15 -2.95 13.01 7.94
C LYS A 15 -1.93 12.23 7.13
N ILE A 16 -2.20 11.97 5.86
CA ILE A 16 -1.25 11.35 4.92
C ILE A 16 -0.03 12.26 4.73
N ALA A 17 -0.25 13.57 4.53
CA ALA A 17 0.83 14.54 4.44
C ALA A 17 1.67 14.60 5.73
N GLY A 18 0.99 14.59 6.88
CA GLY A 18 1.64 14.54 8.19
C GLY A 18 2.43 13.27 8.42
N GLU A 19 1.94 12.10 8.03
CA GLU A 19 2.65 10.82 8.11
C GLU A 19 3.94 10.84 7.30
N PHE A 20 3.91 11.33 6.07
CA PHE A 20 5.13 11.47 5.27
C PHE A 20 6.12 12.46 5.89
N ALA A 21 5.64 13.57 6.44
CA ALA A 21 6.50 14.54 7.14
C ALA A 21 7.07 13.95 8.44
N TYR A 22 6.30 13.14 9.19
CA TYR A 22 6.76 12.41 10.37
C TYR A 22 8.00 11.57 10.04
N HIS A 23 8.01 10.89 8.88
CA HIS A 23 9.13 10.10 8.37
C HIS A 23 10.22 10.89 7.62
N GLY A 24 10.24 12.22 7.75
CA GLY A 24 11.34 13.04 7.24
C GLY A 24 11.26 13.39 5.76
N HIS A 25 10.08 13.33 5.15
CA HIS A 25 9.89 13.71 3.74
C HIS A 25 9.45 15.18 3.59
N ARG A 26 9.63 15.73 2.38
CA ARG A 26 9.11 17.05 2.02
C ARG A 26 7.80 16.86 1.27
N VAL A 27 6.74 17.43 1.81
CA VAL A 27 5.38 17.24 1.30
C VAL A 27 4.82 18.58 0.86
N LYS A 28 4.38 18.67 -0.39
CA LYS A 28 3.54 19.76 -0.86
C LYS A 28 2.10 19.30 -0.84
N ILE A 29 1.21 20.09 -0.24
CA ILE A 29 -0.22 19.79 -0.16
C ILE A 29 -1.02 20.88 -0.86
N TYR A 30 -2.00 20.48 -1.66
CA TYR A 30 -2.89 21.36 -2.39
C TYR A 30 -4.35 21.00 -2.11
N ASP A 31 -5.22 22.01 -2.08
CA ASP A 31 -6.67 21.84 -2.11
C ASP A 31 -7.28 23.01 -2.89
N SER A 32 -8.35 22.74 -3.63
CA SER A 32 -9.14 23.77 -4.32
C SER A 32 -9.75 24.81 -3.38
N LYS A 33 -9.96 24.45 -2.10
CA LYS A 33 -10.59 25.31 -1.09
C LYS A 33 -9.52 25.87 -0.16
N VAL A 34 -9.33 27.18 -0.23
CA VAL A 34 -8.35 27.91 0.60
C VAL A 34 -8.67 27.74 2.09
N GLU A 35 -9.94 27.66 2.46
CA GLU A 35 -10.38 27.46 3.84
C GLU A 35 -9.92 26.11 4.41
N THR A 36 -9.78 25.10 3.56
CA THR A 36 -9.24 23.79 3.95
C THR A 36 -7.73 23.88 4.16
N LEU A 37 -7.00 24.51 3.23
CA LEU A 37 -5.55 24.72 3.35
C LEU A 37 -5.16 25.51 4.59
N ASN A 38 -5.94 26.53 4.95
CA ASN A 38 -5.70 27.35 6.15
C ASN A 38 -5.73 26.55 7.46
N LYS A 39 -6.37 25.39 7.48
CA LYS A 39 -6.48 24.52 8.66
C LYS A 39 -5.34 23.51 8.77
N VAL A 40 -4.56 23.29 7.71
CA VAL A 40 -3.54 22.23 7.65
C VAL A 40 -2.55 22.31 8.81
N TYR A 41 -1.94 23.48 9.03
CA TYR A 41 -0.95 23.62 10.09
C TYR A 41 -1.54 23.43 11.49
N THR A 42 -2.74 23.95 11.75
CA THR A 42 -3.43 23.73 13.03
C THR A 42 -3.66 22.24 13.28
N VAL A 43 -4.15 21.51 12.27
CA VAL A 43 -4.38 20.06 12.38
C VAL A 43 -3.07 19.30 12.62
N LEU A 44 -2.00 19.65 11.92
CA LEU A 44 -0.69 19.02 12.10
C LEU A 44 -0.08 19.31 13.48
N GLU A 45 -0.29 20.51 14.03
CA GLU A 45 0.16 20.83 15.39
C GLU A 45 -0.60 20.03 16.44
N ASP A 46 -1.91 19.85 16.26
CA ASP A 46 -2.70 19.03 17.17
C ASP A 46 -2.35 17.53 17.06
N ASP A 47 -2.03 17.06 15.84
CA ASP A 47 -1.50 15.71 15.64
C ASP A 47 -0.18 15.49 16.38
N LYS A 48 0.77 16.42 16.27
CA LYS A 48 2.06 16.32 16.99
C LYS A 48 1.85 16.24 18.49
N LYS A 49 0.96 17.06 19.06
CA LYS A 49 0.63 17.02 20.49
C LYS A 49 0.05 15.67 20.87
N GLN A 50 -0.94 15.18 20.11
CA GLN A 50 -1.62 13.92 20.39
C GLN A 50 -0.65 12.74 20.29
N LEU A 51 0.16 12.68 19.23
CA LEU A 51 1.16 11.62 19.03
C LEU A 51 2.23 11.62 20.12
N TYR A 52 2.64 12.80 20.59
CA TYR A 52 3.59 12.92 21.69
C TYR A 52 2.98 12.40 23.01
N LEU A 53 1.73 12.77 23.31
CA LEU A 53 1.00 12.26 24.48
C LEU A 53 0.79 10.75 24.42
N ASP A 54 0.52 10.23 23.23
CA ASP A 54 0.37 8.81 22.97
C ASP A 54 1.71 8.05 22.93
N GLY A 55 2.86 8.70 23.13
CA GLY A 55 4.18 8.06 23.10
C GLY A 55 4.60 7.54 21.71
N LEU A 56 3.89 7.94 20.66
CA LEU A 56 4.13 7.53 19.27
C LEU A 56 5.08 8.47 18.54
N LEU A 57 5.33 9.65 19.08
CA LEU A 57 6.24 10.64 18.53
C LEU A 57 7.29 10.99 19.60
N PRO A 58 8.51 10.43 19.50
CA PRO A 58 9.57 10.67 20.49
C PRO A 58 10.04 12.13 20.56
N GLN A 59 9.97 12.87 19.45
CA GLN A 59 10.38 14.27 19.34
C GLN A 59 9.19 15.17 19.09
N LYS A 60 9.08 16.34 19.73
CA LYS A 60 7.90 17.23 19.60
C LYS A 60 7.60 17.75 18.17
N HIS A 61 8.46 17.47 17.21
CA HIS A 61 8.32 17.92 15.83
C HIS A 61 8.49 16.74 14.86
N PHE A 62 7.83 16.84 13.72
CA PHE A 62 8.10 15.97 12.58
C PHE A 62 9.48 16.25 12.01
N LEU A 63 10.15 15.22 11.48
CA LEU A 63 11.47 15.34 10.88
C LEU A 63 11.44 16.07 9.53
N GLY A 64 10.30 16.00 8.85
CA GLY A 64 10.03 16.58 7.53
C GLY A 64 9.18 17.84 7.61
N GLN A 65 8.69 18.28 6.45
CA GLN A 65 7.97 19.56 6.31
C GLN A 65 6.78 19.40 5.37
N VAL A 66 5.68 20.08 5.71
CA VAL A 66 4.48 20.20 4.86
C VAL A 66 4.38 21.63 4.39
N PHE A 67 4.19 21.83 3.09
CA PHE A 67 4.04 23.12 2.44
C PHE A 67 2.66 23.22 1.78
N CYS A 68 1.83 24.15 2.22
CA CYS A 68 0.57 24.44 1.56
C CYS A 68 0.82 25.22 0.27
N MET A 69 0.31 24.71 -0.84
CA MET A 69 0.45 25.28 -2.17
C MET A 69 -0.89 25.79 -2.68
N SER A 70 -0.88 26.89 -3.44
CA SER A 70 -2.09 27.50 -4.01
C SER A 70 -2.46 26.96 -5.40
N HIS A 71 -1.53 26.29 -6.08
CA HIS A 71 -1.70 25.80 -7.46
C HIS A 71 -1.35 24.32 -7.57
N LEU A 72 -2.18 23.56 -8.27
CA LEU A 72 -2.00 22.12 -8.48
C LEU A 72 -0.68 21.84 -9.21
N GLU A 73 -0.43 22.60 -10.27
CA GLU A 73 0.69 22.41 -11.19
C GLU A 73 2.02 22.59 -10.46
N GLU A 74 2.14 23.62 -9.62
CA GLU A 74 3.33 23.85 -8.78
C GLU A 74 3.53 22.79 -7.70
N THR A 75 2.44 22.18 -7.25
CA THR A 75 2.44 21.13 -6.22
C THR A 75 3.05 19.84 -6.74
N VAL A 76 2.73 19.46 -7.97
CA VAL A 76 3.13 18.16 -8.55
C VAL A 76 4.41 18.21 -9.38
N LYS A 77 4.85 19.40 -9.81
CA LYS A 77 5.94 19.60 -10.77
C LYS A 77 7.24 18.85 -10.46
N ASP A 78 7.64 18.81 -9.18
CA ASP A 78 8.89 18.20 -8.72
C ASP A 78 8.69 16.92 -7.90
N ALA A 79 7.44 16.48 -7.71
CA ALA A 79 7.10 15.33 -6.90
C ALA A 79 7.57 14.01 -7.55
N GLU A 80 8.08 13.10 -6.73
CA GLU A 80 8.42 11.72 -7.12
C GLU A 80 7.22 10.78 -6.89
N PHE A 81 6.40 11.10 -5.89
CA PHE A 81 5.16 10.40 -5.56
C PHE A 81 4.05 11.42 -5.34
N ILE A 82 2.90 11.18 -5.95
CA ILE A 82 1.71 12.03 -5.84
C ILE A 82 0.58 11.17 -5.28
N PHE A 83 -0.06 11.64 -4.22
CA PHE A 83 -1.18 10.96 -3.57
C PHE A 83 -2.44 11.82 -3.71
N GLU A 84 -3.39 11.35 -4.51
CA GLU A 84 -4.70 11.94 -4.70
C GLU A 84 -5.66 11.48 -3.60
N VAL A 85 -6.25 12.45 -2.90
CA VAL A 85 -7.12 12.30 -1.72
C VAL A 85 -8.28 13.31 -1.79
N ALA A 86 -8.73 13.64 -3.00
CA ALA A 86 -9.88 14.49 -3.25
C ALA A 86 -11.20 13.74 -3.04
N THR A 87 -12.31 14.46 -3.22
CA THR A 87 -13.67 13.92 -3.08
C THR A 87 -13.88 12.67 -3.94
N GLU A 88 -14.65 11.72 -3.41
CA GLU A 88 -14.96 10.45 -4.08
C GLU A 88 -15.97 10.66 -5.21
N ASN A 89 -15.51 11.27 -6.31
CA ASN A 89 -16.26 11.54 -7.52
C ASN A 89 -15.38 11.22 -8.74
N LEU A 90 -15.87 10.36 -9.62
CA LEU A 90 -15.10 9.86 -10.76
C LEU A 90 -14.63 10.99 -11.69
N GLU A 91 -15.51 11.92 -12.04
CA GLU A 91 -15.19 13.01 -12.98
C GLU A 91 -14.11 13.92 -12.41
N ILE A 92 -14.21 14.29 -11.14
CA ILE A 92 -13.20 15.11 -10.45
C ILE A 92 -11.85 14.38 -10.42
N LYS A 93 -11.85 13.07 -10.12
CA LYS A 93 -10.61 12.30 -10.07
C LYS A 93 -9.99 12.12 -11.46
N GLN A 94 -10.80 11.91 -12.50
CA GLN A 94 -10.33 11.83 -13.88
C GLN A 94 -9.70 13.16 -14.33
N ASP A 95 -10.35 14.31 -14.07
CA ASP A 95 -9.77 15.64 -14.35
C ASP A 95 -8.45 15.85 -13.61
N LEU A 96 -8.40 15.51 -12.32
CA LEU A 96 -7.18 15.61 -11.54
C LEU A 96 -6.08 14.70 -12.09
N PHE A 97 -6.36 13.44 -12.39
CA PHE A 97 -5.36 12.50 -12.90
C PHE A 97 -4.81 12.94 -14.26
N GLU A 98 -5.67 13.43 -15.17
CA GLU A 98 -5.26 14.02 -16.44
C GLU A 98 -4.30 15.18 -16.21
N ARG A 99 -4.73 16.20 -15.45
CA ARG A 99 -3.91 17.41 -15.18
C ARG A 99 -2.61 17.10 -14.46
N ILE A 100 -2.65 16.25 -13.43
CA ILE A 100 -1.47 15.80 -12.69
C ILE A 100 -0.49 15.12 -13.65
N SER A 101 -0.97 14.19 -14.48
CA SER A 101 -0.12 13.42 -15.39
C SER A 101 0.62 14.29 -16.41
N HIS A 102 0.04 15.42 -16.81
CA HIS A 102 0.65 16.41 -17.71
C HIS A 102 1.67 17.33 -17.02
N CYS A 103 1.52 17.58 -15.71
CA CYS A 103 2.31 18.60 -15.00
C CYS A 103 3.42 18.03 -14.12
N CYS A 104 3.34 16.75 -13.76
CA CYS A 104 4.36 16.06 -12.98
C CYS A 104 5.52 15.55 -13.84
N LYS A 105 6.58 15.05 -13.19
CA LYS A 105 7.67 14.36 -13.87
C LYS A 105 7.17 13.10 -14.58
N GLU A 106 7.79 12.73 -15.70
CA GLU A 106 7.42 11.55 -16.48
C GLU A 106 7.50 10.24 -15.67
N ASP A 107 8.43 10.17 -14.70
CA ASP A 107 8.70 9.00 -13.86
C ASP A 107 8.05 9.07 -12.46
N ALA A 108 7.23 10.10 -12.20
CA ALA A 108 6.50 10.26 -10.95
C ALA A 108 5.40 9.20 -10.81
N VAL A 109 5.27 8.60 -9.64
CA VAL A 109 4.17 7.68 -9.34
C VAL A 109 2.93 8.47 -8.96
N ILE A 110 1.77 8.13 -9.54
CA ILE A 110 0.48 8.78 -9.22
C ILE A 110 -0.43 7.75 -8.54
N ALA A 111 -0.70 7.97 -7.26
CA ALA A 111 -1.52 7.10 -6.44
C ALA A 111 -2.84 7.76 -6.08
N SER A 112 -3.94 7.00 -6.05
CA SER A 112 -5.21 7.45 -5.45
C SER A 112 -5.48 6.73 -4.12
N ASN A 113 -5.96 7.47 -3.14
CA ASN A 113 -6.53 6.94 -1.88
C ASN A 113 -8.04 6.64 -2.03
N THR A 114 -8.54 6.45 -3.27
CA THR A 114 -9.93 6.08 -3.55
C THR A 114 -10.34 4.83 -2.77
N MET A 115 -11.58 4.81 -2.28
CA MET A 115 -12.15 3.71 -1.50
C MET A 115 -13.06 2.82 -2.33
N GLN A 116 -13.74 3.38 -3.34
CA GLN A 116 -14.83 2.70 -4.05
C GLN A 116 -14.64 2.67 -5.57
N ILE A 117 -13.88 3.60 -6.13
CA ILE A 117 -13.76 3.77 -7.58
C ILE A 117 -12.59 2.91 -8.07
N ASP A 118 -12.79 2.21 -9.19
CA ASP A 118 -11.73 1.43 -9.82
C ASP A 118 -10.64 2.38 -10.32
N ILE A 119 -9.39 2.07 -9.99
CA ILE A 119 -8.24 2.87 -10.42
C ILE A 119 -8.13 2.96 -11.95
N SER A 120 -8.55 1.92 -12.66
CA SER A 120 -8.57 1.87 -14.13
C SER A 120 -9.60 2.84 -14.73
N GLN A 121 -10.63 3.21 -13.96
CA GLN A 121 -11.57 4.25 -14.36
C GLN A 121 -10.98 5.63 -14.06
N ILE A 122 -10.37 5.81 -12.90
CA ILE A 122 -9.76 7.09 -12.50
C ILE A 122 -8.64 7.50 -13.46
N ASN A 123 -7.77 6.57 -13.85
CA ASN A 123 -6.60 6.86 -14.68
C ASN A 123 -6.88 6.90 -16.19
N GLU A 124 -8.15 6.73 -16.62
CA GLU A 124 -8.52 6.59 -18.03
C GLU A 124 -8.04 7.77 -18.90
N ARG A 125 -8.07 8.99 -18.35
CA ARG A 125 -7.63 10.23 -19.00
C ARG A 125 -6.16 10.59 -18.71
N ALA A 126 -5.47 9.82 -17.88
CA ALA A 126 -4.09 10.10 -17.52
C ALA A 126 -3.11 9.69 -18.63
N LEU A 127 -2.05 10.47 -18.81
CA LEU A 127 -0.88 10.05 -19.56
C LEU A 127 -0.04 9.04 -18.76
N ASN A 128 0.52 8.06 -19.47
CA ASN A 128 1.39 7.01 -18.92
C ASN A 128 0.67 6.28 -17.76
N GLN A 129 -0.35 5.50 -18.08
CA GLN A 129 -1.21 4.87 -17.07
C GLN A 129 -0.47 3.81 -16.24
N GLU A 130 0.63 3.27 -16.76
CA GLU A 130 1.46 2.23 -16.13
C GLU A 130 2.12 2.67 -14.82
N ARG A 131 2.25 3.98 -14.58
CA ARG A 131 2.77 4.56 -13.33
C ARG A 131 1.69 4.96 -12.32
N THR A 132 0.46 4.52 -12.55
CA THR A 132 -0.68 4.81 -11.67
C THR A 132 -1.12 3.57 -10.90
N LEU A 133 -1.60 3.76 -9.66
CA LEU A 133 -2.14 2.69 -8.81
C LEU A 133 -3.04 3.27 -7.70
N ALA A 134 -3.78 2.44 -6.98
CA ALA A 134 -4.41 2.85 -5.72
C ALA A 134 -3.47 2.52 -4.55
N VAL A 135 -3.28 3.48 -3.64
CA VAL A 135 -2.57 3.30 -2.37
C VAL A 135 -3.47 3.87 -1.27
N ARG A 136 -4.04 2.99 -0.44
CA ARG A 136 -5.06 3.37 0.55
C ARG A 136 -4.47 3.29 1.94
N PHE A 137 -4.29 4.47 2.53
CA PHE A 137 -4.02 4.59 3.96
C PHE A 137 -5.33 4.39 4.73
N LEU A 138 -5.27 3.54 5.76
CA LEU A 138 -6.39 3.30 6.64
C LEU A 138 -6.43 4.36 7.76
N PHE A 139 -7.62 4.59 8.31
CA PHE A 139 -7.82 5.56 9.38
C PHE A 139 -7.82 4.89 10.76
N PRO A 140 -7.11 5.45 11.78
CA PRO A 140 -6.29 6.67 11.77
C PRO A 140 -4.86 6.47 11.23
N VAL A 141 -4.43 7.31 10.27
CA VAL A 141 -3.21 7.10 9.45
C VAL A 141 -1.92 6.86 10.26
N TYR A 142 -1.74 7.55 11.37
CA TYR A 142 -0.52 7.42 12.20
C TYR A 142 -0.49 6.12 13.01
N TYR A 143 -1.65 5.53 13.31
CA TYR A 143 -1.78 4.37 14.18
C TYR A 143 -1.84 3.07 13.39
N ILE A 144 -2.37 3.14 12.16
CA ILE A 144 -2.54 1.96 11.32
C ILE A 144 -1.26 1.74 10.49
N PRO A 145 -0.50 0.66 10.74
CA PRO A 145 0.67 0.34 9.95
C PRO A 145 0.31 -0.18 8.56
N GLU A 146 -0.88 -0.74 8.37
CA GLU A 146 -1.29 -1.34 7.11
C GLU A 146 -1.69 -0.29 6.05
N VAL A 147 -1.17 -0.49 4.84
CA VAL A 147 -1.50 0.29 3.64
C VAL A 147 -1.92 -0.70 2.55
N GLU A 148 -3.09 -0.49 1.97
CA GLU A 148 -3.60 -1.34 0.89
C GLU A 148 -3.06 -0.84 -0.45
N ILE A 149 -2.60 -1.75 -1.30
CA ILE A 149 -2.29 -1.45 -2.71
C ILE A 149 -3.25 -2.19 -3.64
N CYS A 150 -3.79 -1.47 -4.62
CA CYS A 150 -4.53 -2.05 -5.73
C CYS A 150 -3.95 -1.53 -7.07
N PRO A 151 -3.16 -2.32 -7.80
CA PRO A 151 -2.70 -1.93 -9.13
C PRO A 151 -3.86 -1.93 -10.15
N ALA A 152 -3.77 -1.04 -11.13
CA ALA A 152 -4.57 -1.13 -12.35
C ALA A 152 -4.05 -2.28 -13.24
N LYS A 153 -4.82 -2.65 -14.26
CA LYS A 153 -4.40 -3.68 -15.23
C LYS A 153 -3.08 -3.35 -15.93
N GLN A 154 -2.81 -2.07 -16.13
CA GLN A 154 -1.65 -1.56 -16.86
C GLN A 154 -0.48 -1.19 -15.93
N THR A 155 -0.66 -1.21 -14.60
CA THR A 155 0.37 -0.77 -13.66
C THR A 155 1.63 -1.62 -13.80
N ASP A 156 2.78 -0.97 -13.97
CA ASP A 156 4.09 -1.63 -14.06
C ASP A 156 4.48 -2.22 -12.69
N GLY A 157 4.99 -3.45 -12.68
CA GLY A 157 5.53 -4.08 -11.49
C GLY A 157 6.66 -3.28 -10.82
N GLN A 158 7.45 -2.52 -11.58
CA GLN A 158 8.48 -1.62 -11.04
C GLN A 158 7.88 -0.48 -10.22
N VAL A 159 6.70 0.02 -10.60
CA VAL A 159 5.98 1.07 -9.88
C VAL A 159 5.47 0.53 -8.55
N ILE A 160 4.90 -0.68 -8.56
CA ILE A 160 4.48 -1.37 -7.32
C ILE A 160 5.67 -1.54 -6.38
N GLU A 161 6.81 -1.99 -6.89
CA GLU A 161 8.04 -2.18 -6.12
C GLU A 161 8.61 -0.85 -5.56
N LYS A 162 8.54 0.23 -6.34
CA LYS A 162 8.97 1.58 -5.93
C LYS A 162 8.11 2.09 -4.77
N VAL A 163 6.79 1.95 -4.85
CA VAL A 163 5.86 2.27 -3.75
C VAL A 163 6.12 1.36 -2.56
N ARG A 164 6.35 0.06 -2.81
CA ARG A 164 6.59 -0.93 -1.76
C ARG A 164 7.75 -0.55 -0.86
N LYS A 165 8.90 -0.29 -1.50
CA LYS A 165 10.12 0.15 -0.81
C LYS A 165 9.93 1.45 -0.05
N MET A 166 9.16 2.40 -0.57
CA MET A 166 8.91 3.68 0.10
C MET A 166 8.13 3.48 1.39
N ILE A 167 6.98 2.80 1.32
CA ILE A 167 6.08 2.59 2.46
C ILE A 167 6.72 1.70 3.53
N GLU A 168 7.44 0.63 3.14
CA GLU A 168 8.12 -0.25 4.11
C GLU A 168 9.25 0.45 4.87
N ARG A 169 9.96 1.39 4.23
CA ARG A 169 11.00 2.21 4.88
C ARG A 169 10.44 3.16 5.93
N MET A 170 9.15 3.50 5.83
CA MET A 170 8.41 4.23 6.86
C MET A 170 7.94 3.32 8.00
N GLY A 171 8.32 2.04 8.00
CA GLY A 171 7.87 1.07 9.00
C GLY A 171 6.41 0.66 8.85
N LYS A 172 5.77 0.99 7.72
CA LYS A 172 4.43 0.52 7.37
C LYS A 172 4.49 -0.85 6.68
N THR A 173 3.35 -1.52 6.59
CA THR A 173 3.20 -2.84 5.98
C THR A 173 2.19 -2.77 4.85
N LEU A 174 2.55 -3.38 3.74
CA LEU A 174 1.71 -3.40 2.56
C LEU A 174 0.96 -4.71 2.46
N PHE A 175 -0.26 -4.61 1.98
CA PHE A 175 -1.05 -5.79 1.63
C PHE A 175 -1.83 -5.53 0.35
N PHE A 176 -2.05 -6.61 -0.37
CA PHE A 176 -2.98 -6.64 -1.50
C PHE A 176 -4.32 -7.13 -1.00
N ARG A 177 -5.40 -6.60 -1.56
CA ARG A 177 -6.74 -7.05 -1.24
C ARG A 177 -7.53 -7.34 -2.49
N SER A 178 -8.15 -8.51 -2.52
CA SER A 178 -9.15 -8.89 -3.50
C SER A 178 -10.53 -8.45 -3.00
N GLY A 179 -11.09 -7.37 -3.55
CA GLY A 179 -12.43 -6.93 -3.19
C GLY A 179 -12.72 -5.46 -3.56
N GLN A 180 -13.99 -5.17 -3.85
CA GLN A 180 -14.44 -3.81 -4.23
C GLN A 180 -14.89 -2.96 -3.04
N GLN A 181 -15.27 -3.57 -1.92
CA GLN A 181 -15.71 -2.83 -0.74
C GLN A 181 -14.51 -2.23 -0.02
N PRO A 182 -14.56 -1.04 0.57
CA PRO A 182 -13.43 -0.49 1.32
C PRO A 182 -13.20 -1.23 2.65
N LEU A 183 -11.94 -1.37 3.06
CA LEU A 183 -11.60 -1.85 4.39
C LEU A 183 -11.76 -0.71 5.41
N ILE A 184 -12.67 -0.90 6.36
CA ILE A 184 -12.92 0.06 7.43
C ILE A 184 -12.71 -0.65 8.77
N LEU A 185 -11.73 -0.17 9.54
CA LEU A 185 -11.44 -0.72 10.86
C LEU A 185 -12.48 -0.25 11.88
N ASN A 186 -12.91 -1.17 12.74
CA ASN A 186 -13.70 -0.82 13.92
C ASN A 186 -12.80 -0.20 15.02
N GLU A 187 -13.43 0.32 16.08
CA GLU A 187 -12.71 1.01 17.17
C GLU A 187 -11.69 0.11 17.88
N GLN A 188 -12.08 -1.13 18.22
CA GLN A 188 -11.18 -2.09 18.85
C GLN A 188 -9.94 -2.36 17.98
N GLN A 189 -10.13 -2.59 16.68
CA GLN A 189 -9.04 -2.84 15.73
C GLN A 189 -8.07 -1.66 15.62
N ARG A 190 -8.56 -0.42 15.79
CA ARG A 190 -7.74 0.79 15.77
C ARG A 190 -6.93 0.90 17.07
N GLU A 191 -7.55 0.66 18.21
CA GLU A 191 -6.88 0.70 19.52
C GLU A 191 -5.82 -0.41 19.64
N ASP A 192 -6.11 -1.63 19.18
CA ASP A 192 -5.14 -2.73 19.18
C ASP A 192 -3.87 -2.38 18.39
N ARG A 193 -4.04 -1.74 17.22
CA ARG A 193 -2.92 -1.30 16.38
C ARG A 193 -2.15 -0.13 16.99
N LYS A 194 -2.87 0.83 17.58
CA LYS A 194 -2.25 1.92 18.32
C LYS A 194 -1.35 1.36 19.43
N LYS A 195 -1.85 0.42 20.22
CA LYS A 195 -1.10 -0.23 21.30
C LYS A 195 0.11 -1.00 20.77
N ALA A 196 -0.07 -1.82 19.74
CA ALA A 196 1.03 -2.55 19.11
C ALA A 196 2.13 -1.62 18.60
N ARG A 197 1.77 -0.48 18.02
CA ARG A 197 2.72 0.53 17.55
C ARG A 197 3.47 1.23 18.69
N GLN A 198 2.79 1.51 19.81
CA GLN A 198 3.42 2.03 21.02
C GLN A 198 4.46 1.05 21.57
N GLU A 199 4.10 -0.24 21.65
CA GLU A 199 5.00 -1.31 22.10
C GLU A 199 6.21 -1.44 21.17
N GLU A 200 6.01 -1.37 19.85
CA GLU A 200 7.11 -1.37 18.86
C GLU A 200 8.08 -0.20 19.08
N ILE A 201 7.58 1.02 19.31
CA ILE A 201 8.41 2.21 19.53
C ILE A 201 9.19 2.11 20.86
N LEU A 202 8.57 1.58 21.91
CA LEU A 202 9.24 1.36 23.20
C LEU A 202 10.35 0.30 23.09
N ASN A 203 10.09 -0.77 22.36
CA ASN A 203 11.00 -1.91 22.20
C ASN A 203 12.10 -1.68 21.15
N SER A 204 11.99 -0.66 20.29
CA SER A 204 12.96 -0.33 19.24
C SER A 204 14.16 0.50 19.72
N SER A 205 14.39 0.59 21.03
CA SER A 205 15.53 1.27 21.65
C SER A 205 16.89 0.55 21.49
N GLY A 206 17.08 -0.22 20.41
CA GLY A 206 18.30 -0.96 20.08
C GLY A 206 18.69 -0.85 18.61
N VAL A 207 19.99 -0.71 18.34
CA VAL A 207 20.57 -0.63 16.99
C VAL A 207 20.28 -1.92 16.20
N GLY A 208 19.52 -1.81 15.12
CA GLY A 208 19.70 -2.68 13.94
C GLY A 208 18.95 -4.01 13.89
N THR A 209 17.85 -4.19 14.61
CA THR A 209 16.97 -5.35 14.38
C THR A 209 15.75 -4.95 13.55
N TYR A 210 15.57 -5.63 12.41
CA TYR A 210 14.24 -5.80 11.80
C TYR A 210 13.37 -6.48 12.86
N LEU A 211 12.65 -5.67 13.66
CA LEU A 211 11.79 -6.17 14.71
C LEU A 211 10.73 -7.09 14.10
N ASP A 212 10.46 -8.18 14.80
CA ASP A 212 9.29 -9.02 14.60
C ASP A 212 8.05 -8.14 14.77
N ARG A 213 7.49 -7.66 13.65
CA ARG A 213 6.38 -6.71 13.65
C ARG A 213 5.11 -7.48 14.00
N SER A 214 4.75 -7.51 15.29
CA SER A 214 3.49 -8.09 15.74
C SER A 214 2.32 -7.17 15.37
N ILE A 215 1.88 -7.22 14.11
CA ILE A 215 0.69 -6.49 13.64
C ILE A 215 -0.55 -7.34 13.96
N PRO A 216 -1.53 -6.83 14.73
CA PRO A 216 -2.77 -7.56 15.01
C PRO A 216 -3.52 -7.92 13.72
N ALA A 217 -4.15 -9.09 13.65
CA ALA A 217 -4.87 -9.52 12.46
C ALA A 217 -6.07 -8.60 12.11
N LEU A 218 -6.34 -8.41 10.81
CA LEU A 218 -7.34 -7.47 10.29
C LEU A 218 -8.80 -7.97 10.28
N HIS A 219 -9.04 -9.23 10.67
CA HIS A 219 -10.34 -9.91 10.79
C HIS A 219 -11.54 -9.15 10.15
N HIS A 220 -11.68 -9.14 8.81
CA HIS A 220 -12.73 -8.39 8.10
C HIS A 220 -13.50 -9.30 7.15
N ILE A 221 -14.82 -9.24 7.04
CA ILE A 221 -15.53 -10.15 6.12
C ILE A 221 -15.17 -9.74 4.68
N GLY A 222 -14.30 -10.55 4.04
CA GLY A 222 -13.50 -10.22 2.85
C GLY A 222 -12.02 -10.66 2.97
N ASN A 223 -11.43 -10.55 4.16
CA ASN A 223 -10.37 -11.41 4.70
C ASN A 223 -10.99 -12.09 5.92
N ASP A 224 -11.64 -13.23 5.71
CA ASP A 224 -11.99 -14.06 6.85
C ASP A 224 -10.77 -14.15 7.75
N SER A 225 -10.98 -13.64 8.97
CA SER A 225 -10.13 -13.90 10.09
C SER A 225 -9.62 -15.33 9.99
N VAL A 226 -8.32 -15.52 10.22
CA VAL A 226 -7.55 -16.77 10.31
C VAL A 226 -8.22 -17.88 11.17
N GLN A 227 -9.42 -17.67 11.69
CA GLN A 227 -10.19 -18.58 12.54
C GLN A 227 -11.51 -19.11 11.93
N LYS A 228 -11.94 -18.67 10.73
CA LYS A 228 -13.18 -19.20 10.10
C LYS A 228 -12.96 -20.07 8.85
N PHE A 229 -11.71 -20.38 8.49
CA PHE A 229 -11.38 -21.46 7.55
C PHE A 229 -11.36 -22.85 8.18
N GLN A 230 -11.81 -22.97 9.44
CA GLN A 230 -11.79 -24.25 10.14
C GLN A 230 -13.05 -25.09 9.98
N ASN A 231 -14.19 -24.58 9.52
CA ASN A 231 -15.37 -25.44 9.31
C ASN A 231 -16.23 -24.96 8.12
N GLU A 232 -16.25 -25.79 7.07
CA GLU A 232 -17.32 -25.90 6.06
C GLU A 232 -17.44 -24.77 5.01
N ALA A 233 -16.45 -24.69 4.12
CA ALA A 233 -16.68 -24.27 2.73
C ALA A 233 -17.07 -25.49 1.87
N SER A 234 -18.38 -25.75 1.78
CA SER A 234 -19.01 -26.41 0.63
C SER A 234 -20.33 -25.69 0.44
N ALA A 235 -20.51 -24.82 -0.55
CA ALA A 235 -20.63 -25.29 -1.92
C ALA A 235 -20.71 -24.10 -2.90
N ILE A 236 -19.92 -24.21 -3.96
CA ILE A 236 -20.30 -23.87 -5.34
C ILE A 236 -20.77 -22.43 -5.53
N ILE A 237 -19.89 -21.49 -5.26
CA ILE A 237 -19.42 -20.61 -6.32
C ILE A 237 -18.21 -21.31 -6.97
N PRO A 238 -18.10 -21.68 -8.24
CA PRO A 238 -17.40 -20.74 -9.09
C PRO A 238 -16.47 -19.81 -8.27
N SER A 239 -15.27 -20.30 -7.97
CA SER A 239 -14.15 -19.67 -7.21
C SER A 239 -13.06 -20.72 -6.89
N ASP A 240 -12.73 -21.66 -7.80
CA ASP A 240 -11.71 -22.68 -7.54
C ASP A 240 -11.23 -23.40 -8.84
N LEU A 241 -10.69 -22.66 -9.80
CA LEU A 241 -9.93 -23.26 -10.90
C LEU A 241 -8.50 -22.76 -10.81
N ASP A 242 -7.57 -23.72 -10.74
CA ASP A 242 -6.12 -23.59 -10.98
C ASP A 242 -5.17 -23.62 -9.76
N ARG A 243 -5.39 -24.52 -8.79
CA ARG A 243 -4.43 -24.80 -7.69
C ARG A 243 -3.54 -26.02 -7.90
N ASP A 244 -3.79 -26.84 -8.91
CA ASP A 244 -3.06 -28.10 -9.14
C ASP A 244 -1.72 -27.89 -9.84
N CYS A 245 -0.72 -28.67 -9.45
CA CYS A 245 0.59 -28.72 -10.08
C CYS A 245 0.45 -28.92 -11.59
N ALA A 246 1.00 -28.01 -12.38
CA ALA A 246 0.91 -28.08 -13.85
C ALA A 246 1.61 -29.31 -14.47
N ILE A 247 2.38 -30.06 -13.67
CA ILE A 247 3.13 -31.25 -14.13
C ILE A 247 2.40 -32.53 -13.77
N CYS A 248 2.13 -32.76 -12.48
CA CYS A 248 1.51 -34.01 -12.04
C CYS A 248 -0.02 -33.95 -12.01
N MET A 249 -0.60 -32.74 -12.04
CA MET A 249 -2.05 -32.50 -11.97
C MET A 249 -2.75 -33.18 -10.77
N ASP A 250 -1.99 -33.52 -9.75
CA ASP A 250 -2.40 -34.41 -8.65
C ASP A 250 -2.13 -33.78 -7.27
N ARG A 251 -1.11 -32.92 -7.17
CA ARG A 251 -0.71 -32.25 -5.92
C ARG A 251 -0.85 -30.75 -6.07
N LEU A 252 -1.17 -30.05 -4.99
CA LEU A 252 -1.28 -28.60 -4.97
C LEU A 252 0.06 -27.92 -5.32
N ARG A 253 -0.01 -26.73 -5.90
CA ARG A 253 1.15 -25.88 -6.19
C ARG A 253 1.76 -25.35 -4.89
N ASP A 254 2.77 -26.01 -4.35
CA ASP A 254 3.47 -25.64 -3.12
C ASP A 254 4.97 -25.36 -3.37
N CYS A 255 5.33 -24.94 -4.58
CA CYS A 255 6.73 -24.71 -4.99
C CYS A 255 6.91 -23.39 -5.73
N LEU A 256 7.62 -22.45 -5.10
CA LEU A 256 8.00 -21.16 -5.69
C LEU A 256 9.38 -21.26 -6.34
N PHE A 257 9.49 -20.83 -7.60
CA PHE A 257 10.78 -20.77 -8.31
C PHE A 257 11.43 -19.39 -8.17
N THR A 258 12.74 -19.36 -7.97
CA THR A 258 13.52 -18.12 -8.00
C THR A 258 14.41 -18.07 -9.25
N PRO A 259 14.63 -16.87 -9.84
CA PRO A 259 14.20 -15.55 -9.38
C PRO A 259 12.81 -15.11 -9.90
N CYS A 260 12.12 -15.94 -10.68
CA CYS A 260 10.89 -15.52 -11.38
C CYS A 260 9.63 -15.47 -10.51
N HIS A 261 9.66 -16.07 -9.31
CA HIS A 261 8.58 -16.14 -8.32
C HIS A 261 7.26 -16.75 -8.84
N HIS A 262 7.31 -17.57 -9.90
CA HIS A 262 6.14 -18.34 -10.33
C HIS A 262 5.96 -19.57 -9.43
N MET A 263 4.73 -19.78 -8.97
CA MET A 263 4.33 -20.96 -8.19
C MET A 263 3.38 -21.82 -9.03
N VAL A 264 3.96 -22.72 -9.83
CA VAL A 264 3.25 -23.47 -10.90
C VAL A 264 3.27 -24.98 -10.69
N THR A 265 4.12 -25.50 -9.80
CA THR A 265 4.24 -26.94 -9.53
C THR A 265 4.09 -27.25 -8.05
N CYS A 266 3.81 -28.51 -7.72
CA CYS A 266 4.08 -29.02 -6.37
C CYS A 266 5.60 -29.11 -6.13
N TYR A 267 6.01 -29.21 -4.86
CA TYR A 267 7.40 -29.20 -4.42
C TYR A 267 8.17 -30.39 -4.96
N GLN A 268 7.55 -31.58 -5.02
CA GLN A 268 8.19 -32.76 -5.59
C GLN A 268 8.47 -32.58 -7.09
N CYS A 269 7.51 -32.04 -7.86
CA CYS A 269 7.71 -31.78 -9.29
C CYS A 269 8.70 -30.63 -9.53
N GLY A 270 8.66 -29.59 -8.71
CA GLY A 270 9.61 -28.48 -8.78
C GLY A 270 11.04 -28.91 -8.45
N LYS A 271 11.22 -29.82 -7.49
CA LYS A 271 12.51 -30.44 -7.19
C LYS A 271 13.04 -31.26 -8.36
N THR A 272 12.18 -32.05 -9.02
CA THR A 272 12.58 -32.77 -10.23
C THR A 272 13.03 -31.84 -11.35
N LEU A 273 12.36 -30.70 -11.55
CA LEU A 273 12.79 -29.69 -12.53
C LEU A 273 14.14 -29.05 -12.16
N GLN A 274 14.32 -28.72 -10.89
CA GLN A 274 15.58 -28.16 -10.40
C GLN A 274 16.75 -29.16 -10.57
N ASP A 275 16.56 -30.43 -10.19
CA ASP A 275 17.59 -31.47 -10.28
C ASP A 275 18.01 -31.74 -11.74
N ARG A 276 17.09 -31.55 -12.69
CA ARG A 276 17.34 -31.68 -14.14
C ARG A 276 17.90 -30.42 -14.78
N HIS A 277 18.00 -29.31 -14.04
CA HIS A 277 18.35 -27.98 -14.56
C HIS A 277 17.40 -27.48 -15.66
N ASP A 278 16.12 -27.81 -15.55
CA ASP A 278 15.08 -27.33 -16.47
C ASP A 278 14.66 -25.88 -16.15
N ALA A 279 14.08 -25.19 -17.14
CA ALA A 279 13.56 -23.84 -16.98
C ALA A 279 12.10 -23.81 -16.49
N CYS A 280 11.67 -22.66 -15.94
CA CYS A 280 10.29 -22.45 -15.48
C CYS A 280 9.27 -22.68 -16.62
N PRO A 281 8.21 -23.50 -16.41
CA PRO A 281 7.21 -23.79 -17.44
C PRO A 281 6.41 -22.56 -17.94
N ILE A 282 6.34 -21.49 -17.13
CA ILE A 282 5.60 -20.27 -17.47
C ILE A 282 6.47 -19.29 -18.25
N CYS A 283 7.60 -18.90 -17.67
CA CYS A 283 8.42 -17.80 -18.21
C CYS A 283 9.71 -18.24 -18.88
N ARG A 284 10.01 -19.55 -18.90
CA ARG A 284 11.23 -20.16 -19.48
C ARG A 284 12.55 -19.64 -18.90
N MET A 285 12.50 -19.00 -17.73
CA MET A 285 13.68 -18.56 -16.98
C MET A 285 14.29 -19.73 -16.19
N ASP A 286 15.61 -19.77 -16.09
CA ASP A 286 16.34 -20.79 -15.33
C ASP A 286 15.95 -20.79 -13.85
N ILE A 287 15.73 -21.99 -13.30
CA ILE A 287 15.36 -22.19 -11.90
C ILE A 287 16.64 -22.26 -11.06
N LYS A 288 16.92 -21.21 -10.28
CA LYS A 288 18.11 -21.16 -9.40
C LYS A 288 17.87 -21.88 -8.09
N GLU A 289 16.79 -21.50 -7.40
CA GLU A 289 16.38 -22.11 -6.14
C GLU A 289 14.88 -22.34 -6.12
N ILE A 290 14.44 -23.35 -5.36
CA ILE A 290 13.04 -23.64 -5.14
C ILE A 290 12.71 -23.50 -3.65
N VAL A 291 11.55 -22.92 -3.35
CA VAL A 291 11.08 -22.75 -1.98
C VAL A 291 9.77 -23.51 -1.81
N LYS A 292 9.69 -24.36 -0.78
CA LYS A 292 8.44 -25.02 -0.42
C LYS A 292 7.51 -24.01 0.26
N VAL A 293 6.32 -23.84 -0.30
CA VAL A 293 5.29 -22.94 0.22
C VAL A 293 4.26 -23.79 0.93
N TYR A 294 4.19 -23.70 2.24
CA TYR A 294 3.20 -24.46 3.01
C TYR A 294 1.86 -23.73 2.94
N HIS A 295 0.83 -24.41 2.41
CA HIS A 295 -0.55 -23.93 2.46
C HIS A 295 -1.10 -24.15 3.87
N THR A 296 -1.74 -23.14 4.44
CA THR A 296 -2.43 -23.20 5.73
C THR A 296 -3.85 -23.71 5.57
#